data_AF-A0A6C1RYD3-F1
#
_entry.id   AF-A0A6C1RYD3-F1
#
_cell.length_a   1.000
_cell.length_b   1.000
_cell.length_c   1.000
_cell.angle_alpha   90.00
_cell.angle_beta   90.00
_cell.angle_gamma   90.00
#
_symmetry.space_group_name_H-M   'P 1'
#
loop_
_entity.id
_entity.type
_entity.pdbx_description
1 polymer ?
#
loop_
_entity_poly.entity_id
_entity_poly.type
_entity_poly.pdbx_seq_one_letter_code
_entity_poly.pdbx_strand_id
1 'polypeptide(L)'
;MRFLLVCALTLSGDKSPGITFSAILLIAALLSAGCSSHPQGPPGKDVMRQSEFIDLLVDMHYYEGIYTVTGSVTTTIFTPEQDTIDYYSPVFERHGVTREIFRKSLDYYSFHPPQFEMIYNRVIDELNRKLAEAEMTGREMPDTGQDGPSAQIVRRNIWDLESSYMFPGPDTNRFVSFSIPVVGLGTYTFSAQVRLKEDDIAENPRVSIWFLQDDGTEEGYIQEFRTFTLRKDGRTRQVDISSDLLHPDVTHVQGRVLDMTNRYAEGERSAEIQNIRLYYQQMPDFDER
;
A
#
# COMPACT_ATOMS: atom_id res chain seq x y z
N MET A 1 23.97 3.14 17.97
CA MET A 1 25.27 3.08 18.69
C MET A 1 25.16 2.13 19.90
N ARG A 2 25.38 0.82 19.68
CA ARG A 2 25.79 -0.20 20.68
C ARG A 2 25.84 -1.59 20.00
N PHE A 3 26.52 -1.66 18.85
CA PHE A 3 26.84 -2.93 18.18
C PHE A 3 28.32 -3.32 18.35
N LEU A 4 29.07 -2.61 19.20
CA LEU A 4 30.52 -2.79 19.34
C LEU A 4 30.99 -3.41 20.66
N LEU A 5 30.09 -3.83 21.57
CA LEU A 5 30.52 -4.35 22.88
C LEU A 5 30.60 -5.89 22.98
N VAL A 6 30.19 -6.65 21.97
CA VAL A 6 30.16 -8.13 22.06
C VAL A 6 31.50 -8.78 21.63
N CYS A 7 32.37 -8.06 20.91
CA CYS A 7 33.61 -8.64 20.40
C CYS A 7 34.83 -8.58 21.34
N ALA A 8 34.75 -7.96 22.52
CA ALA A 8 35.93 -7.73 23.35
C ALA A 8 36.19 -8.78 24.45
N LEU A 9 35.32 -9.77 24.66
CA LEU A 9 35.42 -10.67 25.82
C LEU A 9 35.90 -12.10 25.52
N THR A 10 36.33 -12.43 24.30
CA THR A 10 36.83 -13.77 23.96
C THR A 10 38.35 -13.89 23.84
N LEU A 11 39.11 -12.87 24.25
CA LEU A 11 40.58 -12.91 24.28
C LEU A 11 41.12 -12.69 25.69
N SER A 12 40.85 -13.63 26.59
CA SER A 12 41.78 -13.92 27.68
C SER A 12 41.73 -15.40 27.99
N GLY A 13 42.84 -16.07 27.68
CA GLY A 13 43.02 -17.50 27.83
C GLY A 13 43.21 -17.90 29.28
N ASP A 14 42.13 -17.91 30.06
CA ASP A 14 42.09 -18.61 31.33
C ASP A 14 40.94 -19.63 31.33
N LYS A 15 41.31 -20.90 31.21
CA LYS A 15 40.39 -22.04 31.17
C LYS A 15 39.97 -22.39 32.61
N SER A 16 39.14 -21.56 33.22
CA SER A 16 38.35 -21.97 34.38
C SER A 16 36.95 -22.41 33.91
N PRO A 17 36.64 -23.72 33.88
CA PRO A 17 35.38 -24.21 33.30
C PRO A 17 34.13 -23.76 34.06
N GLY A 18 34.29 -23.21 35.28
CA GLY A 18 33.17 -22.70 36.08
C GLY A 18 32.69 -21.31 35.70
N ILE A 19 33.57 -20.42 35.22
CA ILE A 19 33.21 -19.01 34.97
C ILE A 19 32.48 -18.86 33.62
N THR A 20 32.87 -19.64 32.60
CA THR A 20 32.22 -19.63 31.29
C THR A 20 30.83 -20.25 31.32
N PHE A 21 30.62 -21.30 32.11
CA PHE A 21 29.31 -21.95 32.24
C PHE A 21 28.30 -21.04 32.95
N SER A 22 28.75 -20.34 34.00
CA SER A 22 27.93 -19.39 34.75
C SER A 22 27.50 -18.18 33.90
N ALA A 23 28.40 -17.65 33.06
CA ALA A 23 28.08 -16.55 32.15
C ALA A 23 27.07 -16.96 31.05
N ILE A 24 27.19 -18.18 30.50
CA ILE A 24 26.24 -18.72 29.52
C ILE A 24 24.86 -18.94 30.16
N LEU A 25 24.81 -19.43 31.40
CA LEU A 25 23.56 -19.62 32.15
C LEU A 25 22.88 -18.29 32.48
N LEU A 26 23.66 -17.24 32.77
CA LEU A 26 23.13 -15.90 33.02
C LEU A 26 22.56 -15.26 31.74
N ILE A 27 23.20 -15.45 30.58
CA ILE A 27 22.71 -14.97 29.28
C ILE A 27 21.46 -15.76 28.86
N ALA A 28 21.41 -17.07 29.09
CA ALA A 28 20.22 -17.88 28.82
C ALA A 28 19.03 -17.50 29.72
N ALA A 29 19.29 -17.13 30.98
CA ALA A 29 18.27 -16.64 31.92
C ALA A 29 17.77 -15.21 31.57
N LEU A 30 18.62 -14.37 30.97
CA LEU A 30 18.23 -13.05 30.49
C LEU A 30 17.37 -13.11 29.20
N LEU A 31 17.48 -14.20 28.42
CA LEU A 31 16.68 -14.43 27.22
C LEU A 31 15.28 -15.00 27.51
N SER A 32 15.04 -15.56 28.71
CA SER A 32 13.75 -16.15 29.09
C SER A 32 12.81 -15.21 29.84
N ALA A 33 13.24 -13.98 30.15
CA ALA A 33 12.41 -12.96 30.80
C ALA A 33 11.47 -12.20 29.83
N GLY A 34 11.39 -12.61 28.56
CA GLY A 34 10.54 -12.00 27.54
C GLY A 34 9.21 -12.73 27.31
N CYS A 35 8.45 -13.04 28.36
CA CYS A 35 7.07 -13.48 28.21
C CYS A 35 6.13 -12.29 28.46
N SER A 36 5.81 -11.54 27.40
CA SER A 36 4.63 -10.68 27.41
C SER A 36 3.39 -11.57 27.54
N SER A 37 2.64 -11.43 28.63
CA SER A 37 1.36 -12.12 28.80
C SER A 37 0.36 -11.56 27.80
N HIS A 38 0.18 -12.26 26.68
CA HIS A 38 -0.79 -11.89 25.65
C HIS A 38 -2.23 -12.06 26.15
N PRO A 39 -3.18 -11.25 25.68
CA PRO A 39 -4.59 -11.41 26.04
C PRO A 39 -5.09 -12.77 25.53
N GLN A 40 -5.38 -13.70 26.45
CA GLN A 40 -5.94 -15.01 26.13
C GLN A 40 -7.40 -15.06 26.59
N GLY A 41 -8.31 -15.51 25.72
CA GLY A 41 -9.74 -15.63 26.01
C GLY A 41 -10.61 -14.61 25.27
N PRO A 42 -11.93 -14.58 25.52
CA PRO A 42 -12.86 -13.69 24.84
C PRO A 42 -12.53 -12.21 25.10
N PRO A 43 -12.90 -11.30 24.17
CA PRO A 43 -12.61 -9.88 24.32
C PRO A 43 -13.19 -9.34 25.64
N GLY A 44 -12.39 -8.58 26.38
CA GLY A 44 -12.86 -7.86 27.57
C GLY A 44 -13.88 -6.78 27.20
N LYS A 45 -14.55 -6.18 28.19
CA LYS A 45 -15.57 -5.13 27.96
C LYS A 45 -15.03 -3.89 27.23
N ASP A 46 -13.72 -3.69 27.26
CA ASP A 46 -13.02 -2.56 26.64
C ASP A 46 -12.43 -2.90 25.27
N VAL A 47 -12.79 -4.05 24.69
CA VAL A 47 -12.42 -4.47 23.34
C VAL A 47 -13.67 -4.45 22.46
N MET A 48 -13.59 -3.77 21.33
CA MET A 48 -14.68 -3.64 20.37
C MET A 48 -15.07 -4.99 19.79
N ARG A 49 -16.37 -5.18 19.53
CA ARG A 49 -16.82 -6.35 18.78
C ARG A 49 -16.30 -6.27 17.36
N GLN A 50 -16.12 -7.43 16.72
CA GLN A 50 -15.52 -7.51 15.39
C GLN A 50 -16.20 -6.62 14.36
N SER A 51 -17.54 -6.57 14.34
CA SER A 51 -18.29 -5.72 13.40
C SER A 51 -18.04 -4.24 13.62
N GLU A 52 -18.06 -3.77 14.88
CA GLU A 52 -17.81 -2.37 15.23
C GLU A 52 -16.37 -1.98 14.88
N PHE A 53 -15.43 -2.91 15.08
CA PHE A 53 -14.04 -2.68 14.74
C PHE A 53 -13.82 -2.62 13.22
N ILE A 54 -14.51 -3.46 12.45
CA ILE A 54 -14.52 -3.38 10.98
C ILE A 54 -15.06 -2.02 10.53
N ASP A 55 -16.21 -1.59 11.04
CA ASP A 55 -16.84 -0.33 10.65
C ASP A 55 -15.94 0.87 10.96
N LEU A 56 -15.30 0.86 12.14
CA LEU A 56 -14.33 1.87 12.54
C LEU A 56 -13.12 1.90 11.60
N LEU A 57 -12.53 0.74 11.29
CA LEU A 57 -11.37 0.66 10.39
C LEU A 57 -11.72 1.10 8.95
N VAL A 58 -12.92 0.78 8.46
CA VAL A 58 -13.42 1.26 7.17
C VAL A 58 -13.50 2.78 7.15
N ASP A 59 -14.09 3.39 8.18
CA ASP A 59 -14.22 4.84 8.26
C ASP A 59 -12.86 5.54 8.49
N MET A 60 -11.93 4.92 9.22
CA MET A 60 -10.56 5.42 9.35
C MET A 60 -9.86 5.46 7.98
N HIS A 61 -9.89 4.37 7.22
CA HIS A 61 -9.31 4.31 5.87
C HIS A 61 -10.02 5.22 4.87
N TYR A 62 -11.31 5.44 5.05
CA TYR A 62 -12.07 6.39 4.26
C TYR A 62 -11.68 7.85 4.59
N TYR A 63 -11.52 8.17 5.88
CA TYR A 63 -11.07 9.47 6.37
C TYR A 63 -9.64 9.80 5.90
N GLU A 64 -8.81 8.79 5.63
CA GLU A 64 -7.48 8.93 5.01
C GLU A 64 -7.50 9.20 3.50
N GLY A 65 -8.67 9.20 2.84
CA GLY A 65 -8.78 9.49 1.41
C GLY A 65 -8.48 8.29 0.50
N ILE A 66 -8.78 7.06 0.97
CA ILE A 66 -8.68 5.77 0.26
C ILE A 66 -7.28 5.46 -0.29
N TYR A 67 -6.44 4.82 0.53
CA TYR A 67 -5.29 4.04 0.07
C TYR A 67 -5.74 2.80 -0.71
N THR A 68 -5.04 2.51 -1.80
CA THR A 68 -5.27 1.34 -2.64
C THR A 68 -5.05 0.07 -1.84
N VAL A 69 -6.05 -0.81 -1.84
CA VAL A 69 -6.04 -2.05 -1.06
C VAL A 69 -5.26 -3.12 -1.83
N THR A 70 -3.97 -2.91 -2.05
CA THR A 70 -3.06 -3.92 -2.60
C THR A 70 -2.34 -4.66 -1.49
N GLY A 71 -3.05 -5.42 -0.65
CA GLY A 71 -2.47 -6.46 0.22
C GLY A 71 -1.33 -6.07 1.18
N SER A 72 -0.95 -4.80 1.21
CA SER A 72 -0.05 -4.15 2.14
C SER A 72 -0.87 -3.05 2.75
N VAL A 73 -1.56 -3.39 3.85
CA VAL A 73 -2.09 -2.38 4.77
C VAL A 73 -0.87 -1.60 5.25
N THR A 74 -0.62 -0.45 4.62
CA THR A 74 0.56 0.38 4.89
C THR A 74 0.49 0.85 6.33
N THR A 75 1.42 0.33 7.13
CA THR A 75 2.13 0.80 8.34
C THR A 75 1.57 1.95 9.21
N THR A 76 0.75 2.89 8.73
CA THR A 76 0.32 4.09 9.47
C THR A 76 -0.59 3.78 10.66
N ILE A 77 -1.54 2.84 10.53
CA ILE A 77 -2.38 2.39 11.66
C ILE A 77 -1.57 1.59 12.69
N PHE A 78 -0.49 0.94 12.25
CA PHE A 78 0.36 0.08 13.08
C PHE A 78 1.54 0.80 13.73
N THR A 79 1.70 2.10 13.46
CA THR A 79 2.59 2.98 14.20
C THR A 79 1.75 3.78 15.20
N PRO A 80 1.60 3.29 16.46
CA PRO A 80 0.90 3.99 17.53
C PRO A 80 1.81 5.12 18.05
N GLU A 81 2.21 6.03 17.17
CA GLU A 81 2.72 7.32 17.60
C GLU A 81 1.54 8.15 18.09
N GLN A 82 1.77 8.98 19.10
CA GLN A 82 0.69 9.73 19.74
C GLN A 82 -0.03 10.63 18.72
N ASP A 83 0.75 11.16 17.77
CA ASP A 83 0.32 12.08 16.72
C ASP A 83 -0.56 11.43 15.64
N THR A 84 -0.33 10.17 15.27
CA THR A 84 -1.18 9.44 14.30
C THR A 84 -2.55 9.11 14.88
N ILE A 85 -2.68 8.94 16.20
CA ILE A 85 -3.97 8.61 16.82
C ILE A 85 -4.80 9.87 17.10
N ASP A 86 -4.18 11.04 17.30
CA ASP A 86 -4.87 12.32 17.39
C ASP A 86 -5.57 12.70 16.07
N TYR A 87 -5.00 12.31 14.93
CA TYR A 87 -5.55 12.51 13.59
C TYR A 87 -6.98 11.94 13.39
N TYR A 88 -7.30 10.79 13.99
CA TYR A 88 -8.61 10.12 13.83
C TYR A 88 -9.65 10.50 14.89
N SER A 89 -9.42 11.54 15.68
CA SER A 89 -10.38 11.97 16.71
C SER A 89 -11.81 12.14 16.18
N PRO A 90 -12.05 12.74 14.98
CA PRO A 90 -13.40 12.84 14.42
C PRO A 90 -14.05 11.49 14.09
N VAL A 91 -13.25 10.51 13.69
CA VAL A 91 -13.72 9.14 13.40
C VAL A 91 -14.10 8.43 14.70
N PHE A 92 -13.28 8.56 15.74
CA PHE A 92 -13.57 8.01 17.06
C PHE A 92 -14.84 8.59 17.67
N GLU A 93 -15.05 9.90 17.55
CA GLU A 93 -16.27 10.57 18.02
C GLU A 93 -17.52 10.03 17.32
N ARG A 94 -17.47 9.84 15.99
CA ARG A 94 -18.58 9.29 15.20
C ARG A 94 -18.97 7.88 15.64
N HIS A 95 -17.98 7.06 15.99
CA HIS A 95 -18.18 5.69 16.44
C HIS A 95 -18.43 5.57 17.96
N GLY A 96 -18.35 6.68 18.72
CA GLY A 96 -18.48 6.66 20.18
C GLY A 96 -17.35 5.87 20.88
N VAL A 97 -16.18 5.80 20.25
CA VAL A 97 -15.03 5.02 20.69
C VAL A 97 -13.99 5.96 21.30
N THR A 98 -13.26 5.50 22.31
CA THR A 98 -12.09 6.23 22.83
C THR A 98 -10.82 5.65 22.23
N ARG A 99 -9.76 6.48 22.16
CA ARG A 99 -8.40 6.04 21.79
C ARG A 99 -7.99 4.75 22.51
N GLU A 100 -8.26 4.68 23.81
CA GLU A 100 -7.86 3.53 24.61
C GLU A 100 -8.63 2.26 24.24
N ILE A 101 -9.92 2.37 23.91
CA ILE A 101 -10.71 1.24 23.41
C ILE A 101 -10.20 0.78 22.05
N PHE A 102 -9.90 1.71 21.14
CA PHE A 102 -9.29 1.37 19.85
C PHE A 102 -7.95 0.63 20.02
N ARG A 103 -7.04 1.19 20.83
CA ARG A 103 -5.72 0.59 21.11
C ARG A 103 -5.83 -0.80 21.71
N LYS A 104 -6.69 -0.98 22.72
CA LYS A 104 -6.97 -2.29 23.33
C LYS A 104 -7.53 -3.28 22.31
N SER A 105 -8.38 -2.82 21.40
CA SER A 105 -8.97 -3.66 20.35
C SER A 105 -7.94 -4.09 19.31
N LEU A 106 -7.11 -3.15 18.86
CA LEU A 106 -6.01 -3.42 17.95
C LEU A 106 -5.01 -4.41 18.56
N ASP A 107 -4.60 -4.18 19.81
CA ASP A 107 -3.73 -5.10 20.57
C ASP A 107 -4.36 -6.50 20.64
N TYR A 108 -5.63 -6.59 21.04
CA TYR A 108 -6.33 -7.87 21.17
C TYR A 108 -6.37 -8.64 19.84
N TYR A 109 -6.86 -8.02 18.76
CA TYR A 109 -6.99 -8.71 17.48
C TYR A 109 -5.63 -9.04 16.85
N SER A 110 -4.60 -8.22 17.06
CA SER A 110 -3.24 -8.51 16.58
C SER A 110 -2.67 -9.81 17.16
N PHE A 111 -3.08 -10.21 18.37
CA PHE A 111 -2.73 -11.50 18.98
C PHE A 111 -3.68 -12.66 18.60
N HIS A 112 -4.69 -12.41 17.74
CA HIS A 112 -5.63 -13.42 17.23
C HIS A 112 -5.63 -13.45 15.69
N PRO A 113 -4.56 -13.96 15.04
CA PRO A 113 -4.34 -13.79 13.60
C PRO A 113 -5.50 -14.24 12.69
N PRO A 114 -6.16 -15.41 12.90
CA PRO A 114 -7.28 -15.81 12.05
C PRO A 114 -8.48 -14.85 12.13
N GLN A 115 -8.74 -14.30 13.31
CA GLN A 115 -9.82 -13.33 13.49
C GLN A 115 -9.47 -11.99 12.85
N PHE A 116 -8.19 -11.59 12.97
CA PHE A 116 -7.71 -10.34 12.41
C PHE A 116 -7.66 -10.35 10.89
N GLU A 117 -7.23 -11.48 10.29
CA GLU A 117 -7.29 -11.70 8.86
C GLU A 117 -8.73 -11.58 8.33
N MET A 118 -9.69 -12.19 9.03
CA MET A 118 -11.11 -12.07 8.67
C MET A 118 -11.61 -10.62 8.77
N ILE A 119 -11.25 -9.90 9.84
CA ILE A 119 -11.58 -8.48 10.02
C ILE A 119 -11.05 -7.68 8.82
N TYR A 120 -9.77 -7.82 8.49
CA TYR A 120 -9.17 -7.08 7.39
C TYR A 120 -9.76 -7.47 6.04
N ASN A 121 -9.97 -8.75 5.74
CA ASN A 121 -10.63 -9.15 4.49
C ASN A 121 -12.00 -8.46 4.32
N ARG A 122 -12.78 -8.33 5.40
CA ARG A 122 -14.06 -7.61 5.36
C ARG A 122 -13.90 -6.10 5.20
N VAL A 123 -12.89 -5.48 5.83
CA VAL A 123 -12.55 -4.06 5.61
C VAL A 123 -12.21 -3.82 4.14
N ILE A 124 -11.39 -4.70 3.55
CA ILE A 124 -11.01 -4.65 2.13
C ILE A 124 -12.25 -4.74 1.23
N ASP A 125 -13.13 -5.70 1.48
CA ASP A 125 -14.36 -5.89 0.69
C ASP A 125 -15.28 -4.65 0.76
N GLU A 126 -15.47 -4.07 1.95
CA GLU A 126 -16.31 -2.88 2.13
C GLU A 126 -15.70 -1.62 1.49
N LEU A 127 -14.38 -1.44 1.56
CA LEU A 127 -13.69 -0.36 0.87
C LEU A 127 -13.83 -0.49 -0.65
N ASN A 128 -13.67 -1.70 -1.18
CA ASN A 128 -13.86 -1.98 -2.61
C ASN A 128 -15.30 -1.71 -3.05
N ARG A 129 -16.29 -2.08 -2.23
CA ARG A 129 -17.71 -1.78 -2.49
C ARG A 129 -17.95 -0.27 -2.53
N LYS A 130 -17.46 0.48 -1.53
CA LYS A 130 -17.60 1.95 -1.47
C LYS A 130 -16.91 2.65 -2.63
N LEU A 131 -15.74 2.17 -3.05
CA LEU A 131 -15.04 2.64 -4.25
C LEU A 131 -15.90 2.41 -5.51
N ALA A 132 -16.39 1.20 -5.71
CA ALA A 132 -17.25 0.87 -6.85
C ALA A 132 -18.55 1.72 -6.85
N GLU A 133 -19.14 2.00 -5.68
CA GLU A 133 -20.32 2.84 -5.55
C GLU A 133 -20.05 4.32 -5.88
N ALA A 134 -18.91 4.86 -5.44
CA ALA A 134 -18.48 6.21 -5.77
C ALA A 134 -18.23 6.37 -7.27
N GLU A 135 -17.63 5.36 -7.90
CA GLU A 135 -17.36 5.30 -9.33
C GLU A 135 -18.65 5.24 -10.17
N MET A 136 -19.64 4.45 -9.73
CA MET A 136 -20.91 4.28 -10.44
C MET A 136 -21.84 5.47 -10.32
N THR A 137 -21.71 6.28 -9.26
CA THR A 137 -22.62 7.42 -9.02
C THR A 137 -22.08 8.75 -9.53
N GLY A 138 -20.81 8.85 -9.93
CA GLY A 138 -20.18 10.11 -10.34
C GLY A 138 -20.30 11.22 -9.27
N ARG A 139 -20.65 10.83 -8.04
CA ARG A 139 -20.84 11.73 -6.90
C ARG A 139 -19.53 11.76 -6.14
N GLU A 140 -18.98 12.96 -6.04
CA GLU A 140 -18.07 13.31 -4.97
C GLU A 140 -18.60 12.75 -3.64
N MET A 141 -17.69 12.24 -2.82
CA MET A 141 -18.01 11.76 -1.48
C MET A 141 -18.83 12.81 -0.73
N PRO A 142 -19.83 12.40 0.07
CA PRO A 142 -20.60 13.36 0.85
C PRO A 142 -19.65 14.10 1.81
N ASP A 143 -19.59 15.41 1.62
CA ASP A 143 -19.11 16.39 2.58
C ASP A 143 -19.83 16.14 3.92
N THR A 144 -19.17 15.43 4.82
CA THR A 144 -19.53 15.42 6.24
C THR A 144 -18.76 16.57 6.88
N GLY A 145 -19.20 17.79 6.56
CA GLY A 145 -18.68 19.00 7.17
C GLY A 145 -18.86 18.98 8.69
N GLN A 146 -17.77 19.15 9.42
CA GLN A 146 -17.53 20.33 10.26
C GLN A 146 -16.20 20.21 11.00
N ASP A 147 -15.36 21.23 10.80
CA ASP A 147 -14.41 21.77 11.77
C ASP A 147 -13.28 20.86 12.29
N GLY A 148 -12.57 20.18 11.38
CA GLY A 148 -11.18 19.75 11.59
C GLY A 148 -10.24 20.43 10.58
N PRO A 149 -8.98 20.75 10.91
CA PRO A 149 -8.04 21.32 9.96
C PRO A 149 -7.54 20.23 9.00
N SER A 150 -8.40 19.78 8.08
CA SER A 150 -7.98 18.95 6.96
C SER A 150 -7.55 19.85 5.83
N ALA A 151 -6.23 20.04 5.70
CA ALA A 151 -5.65 20.23 4.38
C ALA A 151 -6.21 19.10 3.49
N GLN A 152 -7.10 19.45 2.57
CA GLN A 152 -7.79 18.54 1.68
C GLN A 152 -6.77 17.70 0.89
N ILE A 153 -6.46 16.48 1.34
CA ILE A 153 -5.68 15.55 0.54
C ILE A 153 -6.62 14.90 -0.49
N VAL A 154 -6.98 15.68 -1.51
CA VAL A 154 -7.85 15.22 -2.61
C VAL A 154 -6.99 14.41 -3.58
N ARG A 155 -7.23 13.10 -3.65
CA ARG A 155 -6.71 12.27 -4.74
C ARG A 155 -7.44 12.64 -6.03
N ARG A 156 -6.73 13.24 -6.98
CA ARG A 156 -7.28 13.64 -8.29
C ARG A 156 -6.98 12.56 -9.33
N ASN A 157 -8.01 12.02 -10.00
CA ASN A 157 -7.78 11.20 -11.20
C ASN A 157 -7.32 12.12 -12.34
N ILE A 158 -6.15 11.84 -12.88
CA ILE A 158 -5.52 12.56 -13.98
C ILE A 158 -5.41 11.71 -15.26
N TRP A 159 -6.01 10.52 -15.27
CA TRP A 159 -6.10 9.69 -16.48
C TRP A 159 -7.11 10.27 -17.48
N ASP A 160 -6.64 10.60 -18.68
CA ASP A 160 -7.43 11.21 -19.76
C ASP A 160 -7.44 10.38 -21.07
N LEU A 161 -6.92 9.15 -21.01
CA LEU A 161 -6.86 8.22 -22.14
C LEU A 161 -7.97 7.15 -22.06
N GLU A 162 -8.03 6.29 -23.08
CA GLU A 162 -8.91 5.11 -23.08
C GLU A 162 -8.65 4.25 -21.82
N SER A 163 -9.72 3.87 -21.13
CA SER A 163 -9.66 3.16 -19.85
C SER A 163 -9.79 1.65 -20.00
N SER A 164 -10.02 1.15 -21.22
CA SER A 164 -10.22 -0.26 -21.51
C SER A 164 -9.56 -0.71 -22.82
N TYR A 165 -8.94 -1.89 -22.81
CA TYR A 165 -8.32 -2.49 -23.98
C TYR A 165 -8.60 -3.99 -24.00
N MET A 166 -8.95 -4.52 -25.17
CA MET A 166 -9.13 -5.95 -25.40
C MET A 166 -8.17 -6.44 -26.47
N PHE A 167 -7.56 -7.60 -26.22
CA PHE A 167 -6.60 -8.25 -27.10
C PHE A 167 -7.03 -9.70 -27.40
N PRO A 168 -7.06 -10.11 -28.68
CA PRO A 168 -6.88 -9.24 -29.85
C PRO A 168 -8.10 -8.32 -30.02
N GLY A 169 -7.88 -7.11 -30.56
CA GLY A 169 -8.91 -6.09 -30.74
C GLY A 169 -8.74 -5.33 -32.07
N PRO A 170 -9.70 -4.48 -32.47
CA PRO A 170 -9.76 -3.89 -33.81
C PRO A 170 -8.50 -3.12 -34.25
N ASP A 171 -7.77 -2.52 -33.29
CA ASP A 171 -6.65 -1.60 -33.55
C ASP A 171 -5.33 -2.03 -32.87
N THR A 172 -5.17 -3.31 -32.50
CA THR A 172 -4.09 -3.71 -31.58
C THR A 172 -2.69 -3.70 -32.19
N ASN A 173 -1.99 -2.58 -32.08
CA ASN A 173 -0.54 -2.50 -32.31
C ASN A 173 0.22 -2.78 -31.00
N ARG A 174 0.38 -4.07 -30.68
CA ARG A 174 1.39 -4.70 -29.80
C ARG A 174 1.60 -4.25 -28.33
N PHE A 175 1.17 -3.08 -27.87
CA PHE A 175 1.30 -2.67 -26.45
C PHE A 175 0.36 -1.51 -26.11
N VAL A 176 -0.01 -1.40 -24.83
CA VAL A 176 -0.72 -0.24 -24.29
C VAL A 176 0.29 0.63 -23.57
N SER A 177 0.58 1.81 -24.10
CA SER A 177 1.48 2.80 -23.51
C SER A 177 0.76 4.12 -23.25
N PHE A 178 1.23 4.87 -22.26
CA PHE A 178 0.70 6.19 -21.93
C PHE A 178 1.83 7.16 -21.58
N SER A 179 1.52 8.46 -21.70
CA SER A 179 2.36 9.57 -21.27
C SER A 179 1.46 10.70 -20.81
N ILE A 180 1.45 10.97 -19.51
CA ILE A 180 0.57 11.95 -18.86
C ILE A 180 1.45 12.99 -18.16
N PRO A 181 1.25 14.31 -18.39
CA PRO A 181 2.01 15.34 -17.69
C PRO A 181 1.84 15.25 -16.17
N VAL A 182 2.93 15.47 -15.43
CA VAL A 182 2.84 15.57 -13.96
C VAL A 182 2.09 16.84 -13.56
N VAL A 183 1.33 16.78 -12.47
CA VAL A 183 0.57 17.93 -11.94
C VAL A 183 1.38 18.68 -10.88
N GLY A 184 2.21 17.98 -10.13
CA GLY A 184 3.08 18.53 -9.09
C GLY A 184 3.83 17.45 -8.34
N LEU A 185 4.62 17.86 -7.35
CA LEU A 185 5.26 16.93 -6.42
C LEU A 185 4.20 16.22 -5.58
N GLY A 186 4.39 14.94 -5.36
CA GLY A 186 3.39 14.12 -4.67
C GLY A 186 3.42 12.66 -5.08
N THR A 187 2.45 11.92 -4.58
CA THR A 187 2.29 10.50 -4.88
C THR A 187 1.44 10.32 -6.12
N TYR A 188 1.92 9.51 -7.05
CA TYR A 188 1.21 9.07 -8.24
C TYR A 188 0.86 7.59 -8.09
N THR A 189 -0.42 7.25 -8.25
CA THR A 189 -0.93 5.87 -8.13
C THR A 189 -1.62 5.46 -9.42
N PHE A 190 -1.02 4.53 -10.15
CA PHE A 190 -1.68 3.85 -11.26
C PHE A 190 -2.50 2.68 -10.74
N SER A 191 -3.67 2.49 -11.34
CA SER A 191 -4.61 1.42 -11.02
C SER A 191 -5.21 0.85 -12.30
N ALA A 192 -5.30 -0.47 -12.42
CA ALA A 192 -6.02 -1.14 -13.51
C ALA A 192 -6.42 -2.57 -13.14
N GLN A 193 -7.49 -3.08 -13.78
CA GLN A 193 -7.83 -4.50 -13.78
C GLN A 193 -7.23 -5.16 -15.02
N VAL A 194 -6.40 -6.18 -14.82
CA VAL A 194 -5.73 -6.89 -15.91
C VAL A 194 -6.04 -8.37 -15.84
N ARG A 195 -6.51 -8.95 -16.95
CA ARG A 195 -6.72 -10.37 -17.14
C ARG A 195 -5.87 -10.85 -18.31
N LEU A 196 -4.88 -11.69 -18.03
CA LEU A 196 -3.99 -12.24 -19.06
C LEU A 196 -4.23 -13.74 -19.20
N LYS A 197 -4.59 -14.19 -20.41
CA LYS A 197 -4.90 -15.60 -20.65
C LYS A 197 -3.63 -16.43 -20.79
N GLU A 198 -3.75 -17.72 -20.50
CA GLU A 198 -2.65 -18.70 -20.56
C GLU A 198 -2.02 -18.81 -21.96
N ASP A 199 -2.81 -18.57 -23.00
CA ASP A 199 -2.42 -18.63 -24.42
C ASP A 199 -1.78 -17.33 -24.95
N ASP A 200 -1.73 -16.24 -24.19
CA ASP A 200 -1.12 -14.97 -24.63
C ASP A 200 0.37 -15.15 -24.96
N ILE A 201 0.86 -14.56 -26.05
CA ILE A 201 2.27 -14.73 -26.47
C ILE A 201 3.31 -14.02 -25.60
N ALA A 202 2.92 -13.15 -24.66
CA ALA A 202 3.85 -12.33 -23.89
C ALA A 202 4.75 -13.18 -22.98
N GLU A 203 6.05 -12.96 -23.11
CA GLU A 203 7.07 -13.50 -22.22
C GLU A 203 7.42 -12.46 -21.16
N ASN A 204 7.36 -12.87 -19.88
CA ASN A 204 7.51 -11.98 -18.72
C ASN A 204 6.60 -10.72 -18.80
N PRO A 205 5.27 -10.93 -18.90
CA PRO A 205 4.32 -9.84 -19.01
C PRO A 205 4.31 -9.00 -17.73
N ARG A 206 4.28 -7.68 -17.86
CA ARG A 206 4.31 -6.75 -16.73
C ARG A 206 3.64 -5.42 -17.05
N VAL A 207 3.14 -4.77 -16.01
CA VAL A 207 2.90 -3.33 -16.02
C VAL A 207 4.21 -2.65 -15.64
N SER A 208 4.60 -1.60 -16.35
CA SER A 208 5.81 -0.82 -16.07
C SER A 208 5.48 0.66 -16.09
N ILE A 209 5.89 1.40 -15.07
CA ILE A 209 5.59 2.82 -14.89
C ILE A 209 6.85 3.53 -14.43
N TRP A 210 7.09 4.71 -14.98
CA TRP A 210 8.25 5.52 -14.68
C TRP A 210 7.94 7.02 -14.79
N PHE A 211 8.77 7.82 -14.13
CA PHE A 211 8.81 9.25 -14.31
C PHE A 211 9.83 9.60 -15.41
N LEU A 212 9.45 10.51 -16.30
CA LEU A 212 10.32 11.02 -17.34
C LEU A 212 10.73 12.46 -17.00
N GLN A 213 12.04 12.67 -16.88
CA GLN A 213 12.65 13.99 -16.88
C GLN A 213 13.06 14.35 -18.30
N ASP A 214 12.65 15.54 -18.75
CA ASP A 214 13.10 16.09 -20.02
C ASP A 214 14.48 16.73 -19.82
N ASP A 215 15.51 16.08 -20.34
CA ASP A 215 16.89 16.56 -20.32
C ASP A 215 17.34 17.15 -21.67
N GLY A 216 16.39 17.35 -22.60
CA GLY A 216 16.64 17.82 -23.96
C GLY A 216 17.12 16.74 -24.94
N THR A 217 17.14 15.46 -24.54
CA THR A 217 17.35 14.32 -25.44
C THR A 217 16.03 13.75 -25.96
N GLU A 218 16.05 13.00 -27.07
CA GLU A 218 14.84 12.34 -27.60
C GLU A 218 14.25 11.28 -26.64
N GLU A 219 15.06 10.72 -25.73
CA GLU A 219 14.65 9.62 -24.85
C GLU A 219 14.36 10.08 -23.40
N GLY A 220 14.90 11.23 -22.96
CA GLY A 220 14.81 11.74 -21.60
C GLY A 220 15.52 10.87 -20.55
N TYR A 221 15.61 11.36 -19.30
CA TYR A 221 16.09 10.57 -18.18
C TYR A 221 14.93 9.86 -17.47
N ILE A 222 15.01 8.52 -17.38
CA ILE A 222 14.00 7.69 -16.74
C ILE A 222 14.30 7.56 -15.26
N GLN A 223 13.45 8.17 -14.42
CA GLN A 223 13.50 8.02 -12.98
C GLN A 223 12.51 6.95 -12.52
N GLU A 224 13.08 5.93 -11.87
CA GLU A 224 12.39 4.82 -11.20
C GLU A 224 11.52 3.89 -12.09
N PHE A 225 11.89 2.61 -12.16
CA PHE A 225 11.17 1.59 -12.93
C PHE A 225 10.38 0.70 -11.97
N ARG A 226 9.17 1.13 -11.57
CA ARG A 226 8.27 0.27 -10.82
C ARG A 226 7.56 -0.68 -11.80
N THR A 227 7.61 -1.96 -11.49
CA THR A 227 6.95 -2.99 -12.32
C THR A 227 6.08 -3.91 -11.49
N PHE A 228 4.95 -4.29 -12.07
CA PHE A 228 4.10 -5.36 -11.55
C PHE A 228 4.09 -6.52 -12.55
N THR A 229 4.60 -7.68 -12.16
CA THR A 229 4.60 -8.87 -13.01
C THR A 229 3.20 -9.47 -13.09
N LEU A 230 2.73 -9.70 -14.31
CA LEU A 230 1.44 -10.29 -14.59
C LEU A 230 1.55 -11.82 -14.65
N ARG A 231 0.50 -12.50 -14.23
CA ARG A 231 0.39 -13.96 -14.34
C ARG A 231 -0.56 -14.31 -15.47
N LYS A 232 -0.13 -15.23 -16.32
CA LYS A 232 -0.96 -15.80 -17.39
C LYS A 232 -1.81 -16.93 -16.84
N ASP A 233 -2.79 -16.63 -15.99
CA ASP A 233 -3.67 -17.63 -15.36
C ASP A 233 -5.16 -17.41 -15.70
N GLY A 234 -5.44 -16.49 -16.62
CA GLY A 234 -6.79 -16.14 -17.05
C GLY A 234 -7.64 -15.44 -16.00
N ARG A 235 -7.11 -15.14 -14.81
CA ARG A 235 -7.84 -14.45 -13.74
C ARG A 235 -7.66 -12.94 -13.85
N THR A 236 -8.73 -12.19 -13.59
CA THR A 236 -8.64 -10.74 -13.44
C THR A 236 -7.89 -10.42 -12.14
N ARG A 237 -6.89 -9.56 -12.24
CA ARG A 237 -6.10 -9.06 -11.11
C ARG A 237 -6.17 -7.56 -11.05
N GLN A 238 -6.36 -7.06 -9.84
CA GLN A 238 -6.17 -5.65 -9.54
C GLN A 238 -4.66 -5.37 -9.50
N VAL A 239 -4.22 -4.40 -10.28
CA VAL A 239 -2.84 -3.89 -10.29
C VAL A 239 -2.87 -2.48 -9.77
N ASP A 240 -2.18 -2.22 -8.67
CA ASP A 240 -1.93 -0.87 -8.21
C ASP A 240 -0.44 -0.65 -7.96
N ILE A 241 0.07 0.45 -8.52
CA ILE A 241 1.48 0.82 -8.46
C ILE A 241 1.52 2.28 -8.02
N SER A 242 2.18 2.55 -6.90
CA SER A 242 2.39 3.91 -6.41
C SER A 242 3.87 4.26 -6.41
N SER A 243 4.18 5.50 -6.74
CA SER A 243 5.51 6.09 -6.61
C SER A 243 5.40 7.57 -6.25
N ASP A 244 6.41 8.05 -5.55
CA ASP A 244 6.53 9.41 -5.06
C ASP A 244 7.40 10.23 -6.01
N LEU A 245 6.84 11.30 -6.55
CA LEU A 245 7.59 12.29 -7.31
C LEU A 245 8.14 13.35 -6.36
N LEU A 246 9.45 13.35 -6.19
CA LEU A 246 10.18 14.24 -5.27
C LEU A 246 10.99 15.33 -5.99
N HIS A 247 11.11 15.25 -7.32
CA HIS A 247 11.98 16.15 -8.10
C HIS A 247 11.17 16.97 -9.11
N PRO A 248 11.34 18.31 -9.14
CA PRO A 248 10.51 19.20 -9.95
C PRO A 248 10.89 19.23 -11.45
N ASP A 249 12.00 18.59 -11.82
CA ASP A 249 12.51 18.48 -13.19
C ASP A 249 11.86 17.34 -14.00
N VAL A 250 11.06 16.49 -13.36
CA VAL A 250 10.21 15.51 -14.05
C VAL A 250 9.03 16.21 -14.70
N THR A 251 8.74 15.83 -15.95
CA THR A 251 7.66 16.44 -16.74
C THR A 251 6.49 15.50 -16.96
N HIS A 252 6.70 14.19 -16.95
CA HIS A 252 5.66 13.21 -17.27
C HIS A 252 5.72 11.95 -16.40
N VAL A 253 4.54 11.37 -16.17
CA VAL A 253 4.38 9.96 -15.81
C VAL A 253 4.14 9.17 -17.07
N GLN A 254 4.95 8.16 -17.31
CA GLN A 254 4.85 7.29 -18.47
C GLN A 254 4.73 5.84 -18.06
N GLY A 255 4.22 5.01 -18.97
CA GLY A 255 4.12 3.60 -18.68
C GLY A 255 3.73 2.74 -19.86
N ARG A 256 3.86 1.44 -19.63
CA ARG A 256 3.30 0.38 -20.46
C ARG A 256 2.45 -0.52 -19.57
N VAL A 257 1.14 -0.55 -19.84
CA VAL A 257 0.17 -1.36 -19.09
C VAL A 257 0.32 -2.85 -19.43
N LEU A 258 0.97 -3.16 -20.55
CA LEU A 258 1.24 -4.54 -20.94
C LEU A 258 2.57 -4.65 -21.71
N ASP A 259 3.68 -4.54 -20.97
CA ASP A 259 5.06 -4.74 -21.46
C ASP A 259 5.46 -6.21 -21.40
N MET A 260 6.46 -6.58 -22.20
CA MET A 260 6.98 -7.95 -22.33
C MET A 260 8.46 -7.91 -22.68
N THR A 261 9.15 -9.04 -22.48
CA THR A 261 10.55 -9.18 -22.91
C THR A 261 10.66 -9.44 -24.42
N ASN A 262 9.75 -10.26 -24.96
CA ASN A 262 9.76 -10.68 -26.36
C ASN A 262 9.00 -9.71 -27.29
N ARG A 263 9.42 -8.44 -27.34
CA ARG A 263 8.71 -7.36 -28.10
C ARG A 263 8.54 -7.61 -29.60
N TYR A 264 9.31 -8.53 -30.17
CA TYR A 264 9.28 -8.90 -31.59
C TYR A 264 8.65 -10.29 -31.84
N ALA A 265 8.08 -10.93 -30.82
CA ALA A 265 7.42 -12.22 -31.01
C ALA A 265 6.22 -12.11 -31.95
N GLU A 266 6.12 -13.07 -32.86
CA GLU A 266 4.98 -13.21 -33.76
C GLU A 266 3.91 -14.08 -33.09
N GLY A 267 2.66 -13.60 -33.08
CA GLY A 267 1.49 -14.33 -32.58
C GLY A 267 0.46 -13.41 -31.90
N GLU A 268 -0.54 -14.01 -31.26
CA GLU A 268 -1.73 -13.29 -30.78
C GLU A 268 -1.64 -12.89 -29.31
N ARG A 269 -1.98 -11.63 -29.05
CA ARG A 269 -2.21 -11.11 -27.69
C ARG A 269 -3.59 -11.55 -27.23
N SER A 270 -3.71 -11.99 -25.99
CA SER A 270 -4.90 -12.56 -25.36
C SER A 270 -5.01 -11.98 -23.93
N ALA A 271 -5.47 -10.74 -23.87
CA ALA A 271 -5.49 -9.93 -22.64
C ALA A 271 -6.68 -8.99 -22.60
N GLU A 272 -7.17 -8.70 -21.40
CA GLU A 272 -8.17 -7.67 -21.14
C GLU A 272 -7.64 -6.73 -20.06
N ILE A 273 -7.77 -5.44 -20.33
CA ILE A 273 -7.36 -4.37 -19.43
C ILE A 273 -8.55 -3.45 -19.28
N GLN A 274 -8.93 -3.13 -18.06
CA GLN A 274 -10.12 -2.33 -17.76
C GLN A 274 -9.87 -1.43 -16.56
N ASN A 275 -10.71 -0.41 -16.41
CA ASN A 275 -10.71 0.50 -15.26
C ASN A 275 -9.34 1.15 -15.02
N ILE A 276 -8.65 1.53 -16.10
CA ILE A 276 -7.35 2.20 -15.98
C ILE A 276 -7.54 3.59 -15.38
N ARG A 277 -6.75 3.91 -14.37
CA ARG A 277 -6.72 5.19 -13.68
C ARG A 277 -5.30 5.56 -13.28
N LEU A 278 -5.07 6.86 -13.14
CA LEU A 278 -3.86 7.42 -12.59
C LEU A 278 -4.26 8.53 -11.64
N TYR A 279 -4.01 8.34 -10.35
CA TYR A 279 -4.32 9.31 -9.32
C TYR A 279 -3.07 10.11 -8.96
N TYR A 280 -3.25 11.41 -8.73
CA TYR A 280 -2.27 12.30 -8.13
C TYR A 280 -2.75 12.71 -6.73
N GLN A 281 -1.86 12.63 -5.76
CA GLN A 281 -2.06 13.09 -4.40
C GLN A 281 -0.90 14.02 -4.04
N GLN A 282 -1.20 15.28 -3.71
CA GLN A 282 -0.18 16.21 -3.24
C GLN A 282 0.41 15.71 -1.92
N MET A 283 1.73 15.81 -1.77
CA MET A 283 2.40 15.53 -0.50
C MET A 283 2.07 16.62 0.53
N PRO A 284 1.69 16.26 1.77
CA PRO A 284 1.55 17.23 2.85
C PRO A 284 2.93 17.82 3.19
N ASP A 285 3.10 19.12 2.95
CA ASP A 285 4.26 19.97 3.22
C ASP A 285 5.64 19.50 2.71
N PHE A 286 5.90 19.79 1.44
CA PHE A 286 7.12 20.54 1.11
C PHE A 286 6.71 22.02 0.98
N ASP A 287 6.66 22.70 2.13
CA ASP A 287 6.63 24.16 2.20
C ASP A 287 7.92 24.65 1.52
N GLU A 288 7.82 25.18 0.30
CA GLU A 288 8.92 25.88 -0.38
C GLU A 288 9.29 27.09 0.47
N ARG A 289 10.24 26.90 1.41
CA ARG A 289 10.99 27.98 2.05
C ARG A 289 12.31 28.21 1.36
#